data_AF-A0A521YSU7-F1
#
_entry.id   AF-A0A521YSU7-F1
#
_cell.length_a   1.000
_cell.length_b   1.000
_cell.length_c   1.000
_cell.angle_alpha   90.00
_cell.angle_beta   90.00
_cell.angle_gamma   90.00
#
_symmetry.space_group_name_H-M   'P 1'
#
loop_
_entity.id
_entity.type
_entity.pdbx_description
1 polymer ?
#
loop_
_entity_poly.entity_id
_entity_poly.type
_entity_poly.pdbx_seq_one_letter_code
_entity_poly.pdbx_strand_id
1 'polypeptide(L)'
;MKSLAGCGDAASLRSAVSELCAEFGRVTRIDILTMAEAEKRRALCFLRLESAAQERRLMSTLGVPRFGEDVLVVVDLAPATACSG
;
A
#
# COMPACT_ATOMS: atom_id res chain seq x y z
N MET A 1 -1.08 10.68 9.99
CA MET A 1 -0.90 9.63 8.94
C MET A 1 -1.56 10.12 7.66
N LYS A 2 -0.80 10.20 6.56
CA LYS A 2 -1.35 10.55 5.24
C LYS A 2 -2.35 9.46 4.84
N SER A 3 -3.58 9.85 4.53
CA SER A 3 -4.59 8.89 4.08
C SER A 3 -4.22 8.40 2.68
N LEU A 4 -3.95 7.10 2.55
CA LEU A 4 -3.69 6.44 1.27
C LEU A 4 -4.97 6.29 0.42
N ALA A 5 -6.15 6.57 1.01
CA ALA A 5 -7.48 6.39 0.44
C ALA A 5 -7.84 7.32 -0.74
N GLY A 6 -6.88 8.11 -1.23
CA GLY A 6 -7.07 9.05 -2.35
C GLY A 6 -6.26 8.74 -3.60
N CYS A 7 -5.43 7.68 -3.60
CA CYS A 7 -4.68 7.31 -4.80
C CYS A 7 -5.64 6.70 -5.83
N GLY A 8 -5.71 7.29 -7.02
CA GLY A 8 -6.53 6.80 -8.13
C GLY A 8 -5.84 5.72 -8.98
N ASP A 9 -4.53 5.57 -8.81
CA ASP A 9 -3.66 4.74 -9.64
C ASP A 9 -2.52 4.08 -8.84
N ALA A 10 -1.99 2.98 -9.37
CA ALA A 10 -0.94 2.20 -8.71
C ALA A 10 0.39 2.95 -8.58
N ALA A 11 0.69 3.90 -9.47
CA ALA A 11 1.96 4.64 -9.42
C ALA A 11 1.97 5.66 -8.27
N SER A 12 0.89 6.42 -8.11
CA SER A 12 0.67 7.33 -6.97
C SER A 12 0.69 6.56 -5.65
N LEU A 13 0.06 5.39 -5.62
CA LEU A 13 0.05 4.54 -4.44
C LEU A 13 1.46 4.02 -4.10
N ARG A 14 2.24 3.61 -5.11
CA ARG A 14 3.63 3.19 -4.91
C ARG A 14 4.48 4.30 -4.31
N SER A 15 4.39 5.52 -4.83
CA SER A 15 5.14 6.67 -4.29
C SER A 15 4.73 6.97 -2.86
N ALA A 16 3.42 7.05 -2.59
CA ALA A 16 2.91 7.34 -1.25
C ALA A 16 3.33 6.29 -0.22
N VAL A 17 3.26 5.01 -0.60
CA VAL A 17 3.71 3.91 0.27
C VAL A 17 5.22 3.92 0.44
N SER A 18 5.99 4.19 -0.62
CA SER A 18 7.44 4.32 -0.53
C SER A 18 7.88 5.45 0.40
N GLU A 19 7.24 6.63 0.31
CA GLU A 19 7.50 7.76 1.21
C GLU A 19 7.16 7.39 2.65
N LEU A 20 5.99 6.77 2.87
CA LEU A 20 5.57 6.35 4.21
C LEU A 20 6.53 5.32 4.80
N CYS A 21 6.98 4.36 4.01
CA CYS A 21 7.92 3.34 4.44
C CYS A 21 9.33 3.89 4.67
N ALA A 22 9.72 5.00 4.01
CA ALA A 22 11.03 5.63 4.18
C ALA A 22 11.27 6.11 5.62
N GLU A 23 10.22 6.40 6.39
CA GLU A 23 10.31 6.73 7.82
C GLU A 23 10.69 5.51 8.69
N PHE A 24 10.47 4.30 8.19
CA PHE A 24 10.74 3.05 8.90
C PHE A 24 12.02 2.36 8.42
N GLY A 25 12.39 2.55 7.15
CA GLY A 25 13.57 1.97 6.57
C GLY A 25 13.61 2.07 5.05
N ARG A 26 14.63 1.44 4.45
CA ARG A 26 14.75 1.36 3.00
C ARG A 26 13.81 0.26 2.49
N VAL A 27 12.92 0.63 1.58
CA VAL A 27 12.07 -0.32 0.89
C VAL A 27 12.87 -1.00 -0.22
N THR A 28 12.94 -2.32 -0.18
CA THR A 28 13.63 -3.12 -1.19
C THR A 28 12.67 -3.59 -2.28
N ARG A 29 11.38 -3.73 -1.94
CA ARG A 29 10.35 -4.20 -2.88
C ARG A 29 8.98 -3.62 -2.54
N ILE A 30 8.26 -3.21 -3.58
CA ILE A 30 6.85 -2.81 -3.54
C ILE A 30 6.15 -3.48 -4.72
N ASP A 31 5.21 -4.37 -4.43
CA ASP A 31 4.30 -4.95 -5.41
C ASP A 31 2.88 -4.45 -5.13
N ILE A 32 2.18 -4.00 -6.16
CA ILE A 32 0.82 -3.46 -6.04
C ILE A 32 -0.10 -4.27 -6.94
N LEU A 33 -1.06 -4.93 -6.34
CA LEU A 33 -2.12 -5.64 -7.04
C LEU A 33 -3.41 -4.85 -6.87
N THR A 34 -3.93 -4.30 -7.96
CA THR A 34 -5.25 -3.69 -7.98
C THR A 34 -6.31 -4.77 -8.18
N MET A 35 -7.33 -4.76 -7.32
CA MET A 35 -8.50 -5.61 -7.41
C MET A 35 -9.71 -4.72 -7.66
N ALA A 36 -10.47 -5.03 -8.71
CA ALA A 36 -11.78 -4.46 -8.93
C ALA A 36 -12.81 -5.45 -8.40
N GLU A 37 -13.38 -5.15 -7.23
CA GLU A 37 -14.62 -5.79 -6.77
C GLU A 37 -15.82 -5.02 -7.34
N ALA A 38 -16.97 -5.69 -7.45
CA ALA A 38 -18.15 -5.20 -8.19
C ALA A 38 -18.56 -3.74 -7.90
N GLU A 39 -18.32 -3.24 -6.68
CA GLU A 39 -18.65 -1.86 -6.26
C GLU A 39 -17.45 -1.08 -5.71
N LYS A 40 -16.27 -1.72 -5.55
CA LYS A 40 -15.10 -1.10 -4.92
C LYS A 40 -13.81 -1.49 -5.63
N ARG A 41 -12.95 -0.52 -5.86
CA ARG A 41 -11.57 -0.79 -6.26
C ARG A 41 -10.70 -0.82 -5.02
N ARG A 42 -9.91 -1.87 -4.87
CA ARG A 42 -8.93 -2.01 -3.80
C ARG A 42 -7.56 -2.20 -4.39
N ALA A 43 -6.54 -1.86 -3.63
CA ALA A 43 -5.18 -2.25 -3.92
C ALA A 43 -4.57 -2.97 -2.73
N LEU A 44 -3.91 -4.09 -3.04
CA LEU A 44 -3.09 -4.87 -2.16
C LEU A 44 -1.64 -4.43 -2.41
N CYS A 45 -1.02 -3.80 -1.43
CA CYS A 45 0.37 -3.40 -1.48
C CYS A 45 1.20 -4.38 -0.66
N PHE A 46 2.06 -5.13 -1.32
CA PHE A 46 3.04 -6.01 -0.70
C PHE A 46 4.36 -5.26 -0.57
N LEU A 47 4.87 -5.20 0.65
CA LEU A 47 6.02 -4.39 1.01
C LEU A 47 7.10 -5.25 1.65
N ARG A 48 8.33 -5.00 1.23
CA ARG A 48 9.52 -5.59 1.83
C ARG A 48 10.54 -4.52 2.14
N LEU A 49 11.02 -4.53 3.37
CA LEU A 49 12.07 -3.63 3.82
C LEU A 49 13.41 -4.37 3.86
N GLU A 50 14.49 -3.61 4.01
CA GLU A 50 15.85 -4.15 4.06
C GLU A 50 16.07 -5.05 5.29
N SER A 51 15.35 -4.82 6.38
CA SER A 51 15.46 -5.61 7.60
C SER A 51 14.11 -5.99 8.20
N ALA A 52 14.02 -7.22 8.71
CA ALA A 52 12.85 -7.72 9.45
C ALA A 52 12.49 -6.84 10.66
N ALA A 53 13.45 -6.14 11.28
CA ALA A 53 13.16 -5.20 12.36
C ALA A 53 12.37 -3.98 11.86
N GLN A 54 12.69 -3.48 10.66
CA GLN A 54 11.97 -2.37 10.04
C GLN A 54 10.56 -2.80 9.63
N GLU A 55 10.40 -4.01 9.08
CA GLU A 55 9.09 -4.60 8.76
C GLU A 55 8.22 -4.73 10.01
N ARG A 56 8.76 -5.29 11.10
CA ARG A 56 8.03 -5.42 12.37
C ARG A 56 7.60 -4.08 12.94
N ARG A 57 8.44 -3.05 12.83
CA ARG A 57 8.12 -1.69 13.28
C ARG A 57 6.99 -1.11 12.45
N LEU A 58 7.07 -1.24 11.12
CA LEU A 58 6.04 -0.79 10.20
C LEU A 58 4.69 -1.49 10.46
N MET A 59 4.71 -2.81 10.65
CA MET A 59 3.52 -3.58 11.01
C MET A 59 2.90 -3.11 12.33
N SER A 60 3.72 -2.90 13.36
CA SER A 60 3.23 -2.43 14.67
C SER A 60 2.68 -1.01 14.61
N THR A 61 3.22 -0.15 13.73
CA THR A 61 2.76 1.24 13.61
C THR A 61 1.51 1.38 12.75
N LEU A 62 1.42 0.63 11.64
CA LEU A 62 0.27 0.67 10.74
C LEU A 62 -0.84 -0.32 11.12
N GLY A 63 -0.58 -1.25 12.04
CA GLY A 63 -1.52 -2.30 12.40
C GLY A 63 -1.79 -3.29 11.27
N VAL A 64 -0.84 -3.46 10.36
CA VAL A 64 -1.02 -4.27 9.14
C VAL A 64 -0.46 -5.68 9.32
N PRO A 65 -1.10 -6.69 8.72
CA PRO A 65 -0.66 -8.07 8.83
C PRO A 65 0.57 -8.35 7.95
N ARG A 66 1.32 -9.40 8.33
CA ARG A 66 2.33 -10.02 7.47
C ARG A 66 1.66 -11.10 6.63
N PHE A 67 1.94 -11.10 5.34
CA PHE A 67 1.50 -12.11 4.40
C PHE A 67 2.72 -12.85 3.84
N GLY A 68 2.98 -14.04 4.37
CA GLY A 68 4.19 -14.80 4.03
C GLY A 68 5.46 -14.03 4.43
N GLU A 69 6.24 -13.63 3.42
CA GLU A 69 7.46 -12.86 3.63
C GLU A 69 7.29 -11.35 3.46
N ASP A 70 6.10 -10.88 3.07
CA ASP A 70 5.84 -9.48 2.76
C ASP A 70 4.84 -8.87 3.76
N VAL A 71 4.91 -7.55 3.95
CA VAL A 71 3.92 -6.79 4.72
C VAL A 71 2.79 -6.38 3.79
N LEU A 72 1.55 -6.72 4.13
CA LEU A 72 0.38 -6.48 3.29
C LEU A 72 -0.41 -5.26 3.78
N VAL A 73 -0.49 -4.24 2.94
CA VAL A 73 -1.33 -3.06 3.18
C VAL A 73 -2.47 -3.07 2.18
N VAL A 74 -3.70 -3.11 2.69
CA VAL A 74 -4.91 -3.03 1.87
C VAL A 74 -5.41 -1.60 1.89
N VAL A 75 -5.61 -1.03 0.71
CA VAL A 75 -6.19 0.31 0.57
C VAL A 75 -7.42 0.24 -0.33
N ASP A 76 -8.46 0.99 0.03
CA ASP A 76 -9.56 1.28 -0.88
C ASP A 76 -9.11 2.40 -1.83
N LEU A 77 -9.24 2.16 -3.13
CA LEU A 77 -9.02 3.15 -4.18
C LEU A 77 -10.34 3.85 -4.46
N ALA A 78 -10.28 5.11 -4.88
CA ALA A 78 -11.46 5.81 -5.37
C ALA A 78 -12.12 4.99 -6.50
N PRO A 79 -13.46 4.97 -6.62
CA PRO A 79 -14.13 4.36 -7.76
C PRO A 79 -13.56 4.95 -9.06
N ALA A 80 -13.58 4.18 -10.15
CA ALA A 80 -13.25 4.75 -11.45
C ALA A 80 -14.35 5.76 -11.65
N THR A 81 -14.04 7.05 -11.53
CA THR A 81 -14.93 8.07 -12.07
C THR A 81 -15.08 7.67 -13.52
N ALA A 82 -16.21 7.05 -13.85
CA ALA A 82 -16.69 7.00 -15.19
C ALA A 82 -16.59 8.45 -15.65
N CYS A 83 -15.79 8.71 -16.68
CA CYS A 83 -15.80 10.00 -17.34
C CYS A 83 -17.23 10.21 -17.82
N SER A 84 -18.06 10.85 -17.01
CA SER A 84 -19.26 11.52 -17.48
C SER A 84 -18.74 12.74 -18.22
N GLY A 85 -18.66 12.60 -19.55
CA GLY A 85 -18.38 13.69 -20.47
C GLY A 85 -19.48 14.74 -20.50
#